data_AF-A0A5C3LKB0-F1
#
_entry.id   AF-A0A5C3LKB0-F1
#
_cell.length_a   1.000
_cell.length_b   1.000
_cell.length_c   1.000
_cell.angle_alpha   90.00
_cell.angle_beta   90.00
_cell.angle_gamma   90.00
#
_symmetry.space_group_name_H-M   'P 1'
#
loop_
_entity.id
_entity.type
_entity.pdbx_description
1 polymer ?
#
loop_
_entity_poly.entity_id
_entity_poly.type
_entity_poly.pdbx_seq_one_letter_code
_entity_poly.pdbx_strand_id
1 'polypeptide(L)'
;MGFWIPSLSIGFQCQTDRPSSDIFYLKALALLSALHWIVTNLHPQRSTQIVLYTDNSNTVSMFNTLHAQPSLNPILLTAVDFALNHDIHFRVFHIPGERNTVADALSRFHNQHAIDAAALTSHTPLHISLFQPPHLTLGAELL
;
A
#
# COMPACT_ATOMS: atom_id res chain seq x y z
N MET A 1 3.54 -7.75 -6.18
CA MET A 1 3.25 -6.66 -5.21
C MET A 1 2.23 -7.17 -4.21
N GLY A 2 2.26 -6.68 -2.97
CA GLY A 2 1.25 -7.06 -1.98
C GLY A 2 1.15 -6.05 -0.84
N PHE A 3 -0.03 -6.00 -0.23
CA PHE A 3 -0.29 -5.21 0.99
C PHE A 3 -1.24 -5.98 1.90
N TRP A 4 -1.26 -5.61 3.17
CA TRP A 4 -2.01 -6.30 4.22
C TRP A 4 -2.72 -5.29 5.12
N ILE A 5 -3.96 -5.58 5.50
CA ILE A 5 -4.75 -4.79 6.44
C ILE A 5 -5.00 -5.64 7.68
N PRO A 6 -4.18 -5.49 8.73
CA PRO A 6 -4.22 -6.36 9.92
C PRO A 6 -5.57 -6.34 10.63
N SER A 7 -6.16 -5.15 10.79
CA SER A 7 -7.44 -4.96 11.50
C SER A 7 -8.61 -5.71 10.88
N LEU A 8 -8.51 -6.04 9.58
CA LEU A 8 -9.54 -6.77 8.84
C LEU A 8 -9.14 -8.21 8.54
N SER A 9 -7.89 -8.62 8.86
CA SER A 9 -7.33 -9.92 8.50
C SER A 9 -7.47 -10.24 7.01
N ILE A 10 -7.25 -9.22 6.16
CA ILE A 10 -7.26 -9.37 4.69
C ILE A 10 -5.92 -8.96 4.09
N GLY A 11 -5.46 -9.75 3.13
CA GLY A 11 -4.24 -9.54 2.37
C GLY A 11 -4.53 -9.45 0.88
N PHE A 12 -3.75 -8.65 0.19
CA PHE A 12 -3.90 -8.43 -1.25
C PHE A 12 -2.58 -8.69 -1.96
N GLN A 13 -2.65 -9.37 -3.09
CA GLN A 13 -1.49 -9.62 -3.94
C GLN A 13 -1.80 -9.34 -5.42
N CYS A 14 -0.79 -8.90 -6.15
CA CYS A 14 -0.89 -8.52 -7.55
C CYS A 14 0.37 -8.97 -8.28
N GLN A 15 0.16 -9.69 -9.39
CA GLN A 15 1.23 -10.06 -10.29
C GLN A 15 1.65 -8.82 -11.07
N THR A 16 2.96 -8.64 -11.25
CA THR A 16 3.50 -7.52 -12.00
C THR A 16 4.49 -8.05 -13.03
N ASP A 17 4.35 -7.56 -14.26
CA ASP A 17 5.28 -7.88 -15.34
C ASP A 17 6.53 -6.97 -15.29
N ARG A 18 6.57 -6.03 -14.34
CA ARG A 18 7.72 -5.16 -14.14
C ARG A 18 8.88 -5.95 -13.54
N PRO A 19 10.12 -5.64 -13.97
CA PRO A 19 11.29 -6.32 -13.45
C PRO A 19 11.46 -6.05 -11.96
N SER A 20 12.07 -7.00 -11.25
CA SER A 20 12.41 -6.84 -9.84
C SER A 20 13.41 -5.71 -9.59
N SER A 21 14.04 -5.13 -10.61
CA SER A 21 14.88 -3.92 -10.46
C SER A 21 14.06 -2.67 -10.11
N ASP A 22 12.76 -2.65 -10.39
CA ASP A 22 11.84 -1.55 -10.09
C ASP A 22 11.30 -1.59 -8.64
N ILE A 23 12.06 -2.16 -7.69
CA ILE A 23 11.60 -2.38 -6.29
C ILE A 23 10.99 -1.13 -5.68
N PHE A 24 11.65 0.01 -5.85
CA PHE A 24 11.17 1.26 -5.24
C PHE A 24 9.81 1.68 -5.82
N TYR A 25 9.63 1.58 -7.13
CA TYR A 25 8.36 1.85 -7.80
C TYR A 25 7.27 0.87 -7.35
N LEU A 26 7.58 -0.44 -7.30
CA LEU A 26 6.63 -1.46 -6.87
C LEU A 26 6.21 -1.31 -5.41
N LYS A 27 7.12 -0.92 -4.52
CA LYS A 27 6.80 -0.63 -3.11
C LYS A 27 5.94 0.62 -2.97
N ALA A 28 6.25 1.68 -3.73
CA ALA A 28 5.44 2.89 -3.76
C ALA A 28 4.02 2.62 -4.29
N LEU A 29 3.91 1.86 -5.38
CA LEU A 29 2.63 1.50 -5.98
C LEU A 29 1.80 0.57 -5.07
N ALA A 30 2.45 -0.32 -4.31
CA ALA A 30 1.76 -1.14 -3.31
C ALA A 30 1.15 -0.28 -2.18
N LEU A 31 1.86 0.76 -1.70
CA LEU A 31 1.30 1.69 -0.72
C LEU A 31 0.12 2.50 -1.28
N LEU A 32 0.25 3.02 -2.50
CA LEU A 32 -0.85 3.72 -3.17
C LEU A 32 -2.06 2.79 -3.35
N SER A 33 -1.83 1.53 -3.68
CA SER A 33 -2.91 0.54 -3.84
C SER A 33 -3.62 0.25 -2.51
N ALA A 34 -2.89 0.19 -1.40
CA ALA A 34 -3.47 0.06 -0.07
C ALA A 34 -4.33 1.28 0.30
N LEU A 35 -3.81 2.49 0.05
CA LEU A 35 -4.55 3.74 0.27
C LEU A 35 -5.83 3.80 -0.56
N HIS A 36 -5.73 3.52 -1.87
CA HIS A 36 -6.88 3.46 -2.77
C HIS A 36 -7.93 2.45 -2.28
N TRP A 37 -7.50 1.24 -1.90
CA TRP A 37 -8.43 0.23 -1.39
C TRP A 37 -9.17 0.71 -0.15
N ILE A 38 -8.46 1.30 0.81
CA ILE A 38 -9.07 1.85 2.04
C ILE A 38 -10.11 2.90 1.71
N VAL A 39 -9.75 3.87 0.86
CA VAL A 39 -10.63 4.98 0.48
C VAL A 39 -11.88 4.49 -0.24
N THR A 40 -11.73 3.57 -1.18
CA THR A 40 -12.82 3.08 -2.03
C THR A 40 -13.74 2.08 -1.33
N ASN A 41 -13.23 1.29 -0.37
CA ASN A 41 -14.03 0.22 0.26
C ASN A 41 -14.47 0.55 1.69
N LEU A 42 -13.69 1.32 2.44
CA LEU A 42 -14.03 1.65 3.83
C LEU A 42 -14.75 2.99 3.97
N HIS A 43 -14.74 3.83 2.92
CA HIS A 43 -15.37 5.16 2.92
C HIS A 43 -15.10 5.93 4.21
N PRO A 44 -13.81 6.23 4.51
CA PRO A 44 -13.43 6.86 5.76
C PRO A 44 -14.18 8.17 5.98
N GLN A 45 -14.46 8.49 7.24
CA GLN A 45 -15.06 9.76 7.60
C GLN A 45 -14.09 10.91 7.30
N ARG A 46 -14.63 12.13 7.17
CA ARG A 46 -13.81 13.35 7.01
C ARG A 46 -12.76 13.46 8.10
N SER A 47 -11.57 13.90 7.70
CA SER A 47 -10.37 14.04 8.51
C SER A 47 -9.85 12.73 9.14
N THR A 48 -10.22 11.56 8.58
CA THR A 48 -9.65 10.27 9.03
C THR A 48 -8.14 10.24 8.82
N GLN A 49 -7.43 9.71 9.81
CA GLN A 49 -5.99 9.49 9.74
C GLN A 49 -5.68 8.05 9.33
N ILE A 50 -5.08 7.89 8.16
CA ILE A 50 -4.62 6.61 7.63
C ILE A 50 -3.13 6.46 7.89
N VAL A 51 -2.76 5.33 8.49
CA VAL A 51 -1.37 4.99 8.75
C VAL A 51 -0.96 3.85 7.83
N LEU A 52 0.08 4.08 7.05
CA LEU A 52 0.67 3.10 6.14
C LEU A 52 2.05 2.69 6.65
N TYR A 53 2.38 1.41 6.58
CA TYR A 53 3.67 0.89 7.04
C TYR A 53 4.44 0.28 5.87
N THR A 54 5.75 0.48 5.86
CA THR A 54 6.66 -0.13 4.88
C THR A 54 8.05 -0.30 5.46
N ASP A 55 8.79 -1.28 4.95
CA ASP A 55 10.20 -1.52 5.24
C ASP A 55 11.16 -0.75 4.31
N ASN A 56 10.63 0.14 3.46
CA ASN A 56 11.43 0.94 2.55
C ASN A 56 11.48 2.41 2.98
N SER A 57 12.64 2.82 3.51
CA SER A 57 12.88 4.19 3.96
C SER A 57 12.80 5.23 2.84
N ASN A 58 13.15 4.89 1.59
CA ASN A 58 13.00 5.80 0.45
C ASN A 58 11.51 6.09 0.19
N THR A 59 10.65 5.08 0.29
CA THR A 59 9.19 5.23 0.18
C THR A 59 8.64 6.07 1.31
N VAL A 60 9.08 5.84 2.56
CA VAL A 60 8.70 6.68 3.71
C VAL A 60 9.06 8.14 3.47
N SER A 61 10.31 8.40 3.06
CA SER A 61 10.81 9.75 2.78
C SER A 61 9.97 10.42 1.69
N MET A 62 9.78 9.75 0.56
CA MET A 62 9.03 10.27 -0.59
C MET A 62 7.60 10.70 -0.21
N PHE A 63 6.84 9.82 0.45
CA PHE A 63 5.45 10.12 0.81
C PHE A 63 5.33 11.18 1.91
N ASN A 64 6.24 11.20 2.90
CA ASN A 64 6.15 12.17 4.00
C ASN A 64 6.69 13.56 3.63
N THR A 65 7.64 13.65 2.70
CA THR A 65 8.16 14.94 2.20
C THR A 65 7.37 15.49 1.02
N LEU A 66 6.47 14.67 0.46
CA LEU A 66 5.76 14.96 -0.80
C LEU A 66 6.72 15.33 -1.93
N HIS A 67 7.88 14.69 -1.97
CA HIS A 67 8.91 14.91 -2.97
C HIS A 67 9.33 13.57 -3.58
N ALA A 68 9.14 13.42 -4.89
CA ALA A 68 9.44 12.20 -5.62
C ALA A 68 10.36 12.45 -6.82
N GLN A 69 11.05 11.40 -7.26
CA GLN A 69 11.73 11.40 -8.56
C GLN A 69 10.67 11.45 -9.67
N PRO A 70 11.02 11.95 -10.89
CA PRO A 70 10.05 12.12 -11.98
C PRO A 70 9.22 10.87 -12.31
N SER A 71 9.83 9.68 -12.24
CA SER A 71 9.15 8.40 -12.52
C SER A 71 8.13 7.99 -11.45
N LEU A 72 8.21 8.57 -10.25
CA LEU A 72 7.35 8.27 -9.10
C LEU A 72 6.32 9.37 -8.84
N ASN A 73 6.49 10.56 -9.44
CA ASN A 73 5.53 11.67 -9.33
C ASN A 73 4.09 11.24 -9.60
N PRO A 74 3.76 10.44 -10.64
CA PRO A 74 2.38 10.02 -10.85
C PRO A 74 1.78 9.24 -9.68
N ILE A 75 2.58 8.41 -8.99
CA ILE A 75 2.13 7.66 -7.81
C ILE A 75 1.84 8.63 -6.66
N LEU A 76 2.78 9.54 -6.39
CA LEU A 76 2.67 10.49 -5.29
C LEU A 76 1.51 11.47 -5.50
N LEU A 77 1.34 11.99 -6.72
CA LEU A 77 0.23 12.88 -7.08
C LEU A 77 -1.11 12.16 -6.90
N THR A 78 -1.25 10.93 -7.40
CA THR A 78 -2.48 10.14 -7.21
C THR A 78 -2.81 9.96 -5.72
N ALA A 79 -1.80 9.75 -4.86
CA ALA A 79 -2.03 9.64 -3.42
C ALA A 79 -2.52 10.96 -2.79
N VAL A 80 -1.96 12.09 -3.23
CA VAL A 80 -2.39 13.44 -2.81
C VAL A 80 -3.81 13.72 -3.29
N ASP A 81 -4.15 13.37 -4.53
CA ASP A 81 -5.50 13.53 -5.08
C ASP A 81 -6.52 12.76 -4.23
N PHE A 82 -6.22 11.51 -3.84
CA PHE A 82 -7.09 10.77 -2.91
C PHE A 82 -7.22 11.47 -1.55
N ALA A 83 -6.13 12.04 -1.04
CA ALA A 83 -6.16 12.74 0.24
C ALA A 83 -7.06 13.97 0.21
N LEU A 84 -6.97 14.76 -0.86
CA LEU A 84 -7.75 15.97 -1.05
C LEU A 84 -9.23 15.66 -1.34
N ASN A 85 -9.50 14.74 -2.27
CA ASN A 85 -10.86 14.45 -2.74
C ASN A 85 -11.71 13.75 -1.68
N HIS A 86 -11.09 12.97 -0.80
CA HIS A 86 -11.80 12.25 0.27
C HIS A 86 -11.65 12.90 1.65
N ASP A 87 -10.98 14.06 1.75
CA ASP A 87 -10.72 14.77 2.99
C ASP A 87 -10.11 13.83 4.06
N ILE A 88 -8.99 13.20 3.72
CA ILE A 88 -8.25 12.31 4.63
C ILE A 88 -6.81 12.78 4.79
N HIS A 89 -6.17 12.32 5.86
CA HIS A 89 -4.73 12.47 6.05
C HIS A 89 -4.07 11.10 6.05
N PHE A 90 -2.94 10.96 5.37
CA PHE A 90 -2.13 9.76 5.48
C PHE A 90 -0.72 10.07 5.98
N ARG A 91 -0.11 9.11 6.69
CA ARG A 91 1.31 9.12 7.03
C ARG A 91 1.92 7.75 6.79
N VAL A 92 3.16 7.75 6.32
CA VAL A 92 3.91 6.51 6.10
C VAL A 92 4.96 6.35 7.20
N PHE A 93 5.02 5.17 7.82
CA PHE A 93 6.00 4.84 8.84
C PHE A 93 6.89 3.69 8.40
N HIS A 94 8.17 3.81 8.75
CA HIS A 94 9.11 2.72 8.57
C HIS A 94 8.88 1.63 9.62
N ILE A 95 8.91 0.36 9.19
CA ILE A 95 9.01 -0.81 10.05
C ILE A 95 10.17 -1.70 9.59
N PRO A 96 10.87 -2.43 10.49
CA PRO A 96 11.85 -3.42 10.07
C PRO A 96 11.24 -4.48 9.15
N GLY A 97 12.01 -5.00 8.18
CA GLY A 97 11.55 -6.07 7.28
C GLY A 97 11.02 -7.30 8.01
N GLU A 98 11.62 -7.63 9.16
CA GLU A 98 11.17 -8.71 10.06
C GLU A 98 9.75 -8.51 10.62
N ARG A 99 9.24 -7.27 10.62
CA ARG A 99 7.86 -6.93 11.01
C ARG A 99 6.94 -6.77 9.79
N ASN A 100 7.48 -6.78 8.57
CA ASN A 100 6.74 -6.65 7.31
C ASN A 100 6.53 -8.00 6.59
N THR A 101 6.65 -9.11 7.33
CA THR A 101 6.69 -10.48 6.79
C THR A 101 5.43 -10.86 5.99
N VAL A 102 4.24 -10.46 6.46
CA VAL A 102 2.99 -10.77 5.76
C VAL A 102 2.94 -10.11 4.39
N ALA A 103 3.17 -8.79 4.31
CA ALA A 103 3.15 -8.06 3.04
C ALA A 103 4.26 -8.54 2.09
N ASP A 104 5.43 -8.85 2.63
CA ASP A 104 6.57 -9.38 1.90
C ASP A 104 6.27 -10.77 1.30
N ALA A 105 5.66 -11.68 2.07
CA ALA A 105 5.18 -12.98 1.59
C ALA A 105 4.08 -12.85 0.53
N LEU A 106 3.08 -11.98 0.74
CA LEU A 106 2.02 -11.68 -0.23
C LEU A 106 2.61 -11.14 -1.54
N SER A 107 3.65 -10.30 -1.46
CA SER A 107 4.27 -9.72 -2.64
C SER A 107 4.92 -10.75 -3.58
N ARG A 108 5.23 -11.95 -3.04
CA ARG A 108 5.86 -13.09 -3.73
C ARG A 108 4.93 -14.29 -3.89
N PHE A 109 3.64 -14.16 -3.61
CA PHE A 109 2.67 -15.27 -3.66
C PHE A 109 3.02 -16.45 -2.73
N HIS A 110 3.77 -16.21 -1.66
CA HIS A 110 4.07 -17.21 -0.63
C HIS A 110 2.89 -17.30 0.37
N ASN A 111 1.71 -17.71 -0.11
CA ASN A 111 0.44 -17.61 0.62
C ASN A 111 0.47 -18.32 1.98
N GLN A 112 1.05 -19.53 2.06
CA GLN A 112 1.13 -20.27 3.32
C GLN A 112 1.95 -19.49 4.37
N HIS A 113 3.10 -18.96 3.97
CA HIS A 113 3.93 -18.14 4.85
C HIS A 113 3.21 -16.86 5.28
N ALA A 114 2.44 -16.22 4.40
CA ALA A 114 1.63 -15.05 4.76
C ALA A 114 0.56 -15.40 5.81
N ILE A 115 -0.11 -16.55 5.67
CA ILE A 115 -1.12 -17.05 6.61
C ILE A 115 -0.47 -17.34 7.97
N ASP A 116 0.64 -18.08 7.98
CA ASP A 116 1.35 -18.44 9.21
C ASP A 116 1.86 -17.20 9.95
N ALA A 117 2.43 -16.23 9.22
CA ALA A 117 2.90 -14.97 9.79
C ALA A 117 1.76 -14.11 10.34
N ALA A 118 0.61 -14.05 9.65
CA ALA A 118 -0.55 -13.30 10.12
C ALA A 118 -1.16 -13.90 11.40
N ALA A 119 -1.17 -15.24 11.51
CA ALA A 119 -1.66 -15.96 12.68
C ALA A 119 -0.89 -15.66 13.98
N LEU A 120 0.34 -15.15 13.88
CA LEU A 120 1.12 -14.68 15.05
C LEU A 120 0.58 -13.37 15.64
N THR A 121 -0.25 -12.64 14.88
CA THR A 121 -0.74 -11.30 15.26
C THR A 121 -2.26 -11.20 15.34
N SER A 122 -2.99 -12.13 14.73
CA SER A 122 -4.46 -12.18 14.70
C SER A 122 -4.95 -13.61 14.88
N HIS A 123 -6.08 -13.78 15.59
CA HIS A 123 -6.77 -15.07 15.70
C HIS A 123 -7.72 -15.34 14.53
N THR A 124 -7.97 -14.34 13.68
CA THR A 124 -8.80 -14.48 12.48
C THR A 124 -7.93 -14.92 11.30
N PRO A 125 -8.34 -15.96 10.54
CA PRO A 125 -7.60 -16.40 9.37
C PRO A 125 -7.41 -15.27 8.33
N LEU A 126 -6.21 -15.20 7.74
CA LEU A 126 -5.92 -14.25 6.67
C LEU A 126 -6.66 -14.63 5.39
N HIS A 127 -7.55 -13.76 4.92
CA HIS A 127 -8.17 -13.90 3.60
C HIS A 127 -7.32 -13.19 2.54
N ILE A 128 -6.82 -13.95 1.56
CA ILE A 128 -5.95 -13.42 0.50
C ILE A 128 -6.78 -13.21 -0.78
N SER A 129 -6.71 -12.02 -1.35
CA SER A 129 -7.38 -11.67 -2.60
C SER A 129 -6.41 -11.08 -3.62
N LEU A 130 -6.80 -11.13 -4.89
CA LEU A 130 -6.09 -10.41 -5.94
C LEU A 130 -6.51 -8.93 -5.94
N PHE A 131 -5.62 -8.05 -6.39
CA PHE A 131 -5.97 -6.66 -6.67
C PHE A 131 -5.35 -6.17 -7.98
N GLN A 132 -5.96 -5.12 -8.54
CA GLN A 132 -5.38 -4.33 -9.61
C GLN A 132 -4.91 -2.99 -9.04
N PRO A 133 -3.69 -2.53 -9.35
CA PRO A 133 -3.22 -1.22 -8.91
C PRO A 133 -4.13 -0.11 -9.48
N PRO A 134 -4.31 1.01 -8.75
CA PRO A 134 -5.12 2.11 -9.25
C PRO A 134 -4.51 2.72 -10.50
N HIS A 135 -5.37 3.27 -11.36
CA HIS A 135 -4.94 4.11 -12.46
C HIS A 135 -4.30 5.38 -11.90
N LEU A 136 -3.11 5.72 -12.42
CA LEU A 136 -2.40 6.91 -12.00
C LEU A 136 -3.04 8.12 -12.69
N THR A 137 -3.42 9.12 -11.92
CA THR A 137 -4.20 10.26 -12.41
C THR A 137 -3.39 11.15 -13.35
N LEU A 138 -2.05 11.08 -13.35
CA LEU A 138 -1.17 12.04 -14.05
C LEU A 138 -1.53 13.51 -13.74
N GLY A 139 -2.26 13.77 -12.63
CA GLY A 139 -2.80 15.09 -12.28
C GLY A 139 -4.14 15.46 -12.94
N ALA A 140 -4.85 14.53 -13.58
CA ALA A 140 -6.22 14.71 -14.05
C ALA A 140 -7.23 14.47 -12.93
N GLU A 141 -8.32 15.24 -12.90
CA GLU A 141 -9.40 15.08 -11.93
C GLU A 141 -10.04 13.68 -12.02
N LEU A 142 -10.19 13.01 -10.87
CA LEU A 142 -10.99 11.79 -10.75
C LEU A 142 -12.47 12.20 -10.81
N LEU A 143 -13.13 11.95 -11.94
CA LEU A 143 -14.58 12.14 -12.13
C LEU A 143 -15.41 11.11 -11.35
#